data_AF-A0A2M9MEF4-F1
#
_entry.id   AF-A0A2M9MEF4-F1
#
_cell.length_a   1.000
_cell.length_b   1.000
_cell.length_c   1.000
_cell.angle_alpha   90.00
_cell.angle_beta   90.00
_cell.angle_gamma   90.00
#
_symmetry.space_group_name_H-M   'P 1'
#
loop_
_entity.id
_entity.type
_entity.pdbx_description
1 polymer ?
#
loop_
_entity_poly.entity_id
_entity_poly.type
_entity_poly.pdbx_seq_one_letter_code
_entity_poly.pdbx_strand_id
1 'polypeptide(L)'
;MGGGRRTAYARRMDFTLTPAEEAVVRHVAACLRAGAPPADDDVAEALGDEVRPLLQSLLDKGWLVVGEDRALTLSTIARAVLADRGDASDPRR
;
A
#
# COMPACT_ATOMS: atom_id res chain seq x y z
N MET A 1 -28.10 7.88 -0.57
CA MET A 1 -27.36 6.62 -0.71
C MET A 1 -26.41 6.78 -1.88
N GLY A 2 -25.17 7.20 -1.61
CA GLY A 2 -24.25 7.67 -2.65
C GLY A 2 -23.35 6.57 -3.20
N GLY A 3 -23.38 6.42 -4.53
CA GLY A 3 -22.16 6.36 -5.33
C GLY A 3 -21.34 5.07 -5.32
N GLY A 4 -21.96 3.94 -5.66
CA GLY A 4 -21.23 2.76 -6.12
C GLY A 4 -20.61 2.99 -7.51
N ARG A 5 -19.47 3.68 -7.57
CA ARG A 5 -18.54 3.57 -8.70
C ARG A 5 -17.32 2.80 -8.22
N ARG A 6 -17.50 1.50 -8.07
CA ARG A 6 -16.41 0.54 -7.88
C ARG A 6 -15.59 0.51 -9.17
N THR A 7 -14.56 1.35 -9.19
CA THR A 7 -13.26 1.13 -9.83
C THR A 7 -13.18 -0.15 -10.67
N ALA A 8 -13.65 -0.07 -11.92
CA ALA A 8 -13.62 -1.20 -12.86
C ALA A 8 -12.20 -1.65 -13.24
N TYR A 9 -11.17 -0.89 -12.85
CA TYR A 9 -9.75 -1.18 -13.05
C TYR A 9 -9.19 -2.24 -12.09
N ALA A 10 -9.82 -2.49 -10.94
CA ALA A 10 -9.37 -3.51 -9.98
C ALA A 10 -9.71 -4.95 -10.41
N ARG A 11 -10.40 -5.15 -11.54
CA ARG A 11 -10.93 -6.46 -11.96
C ARG A 11 -9.93 -7.32 -12.75
N ARG A 12 -8.80 -6.79 -13.23
CA ARG A 12 -7.93 -7.53 -14.17
C ARG A 12 -6.61 -8.06 -13.60
N MET A 13 -6.27 -7.65 -12.39
CA MET A 13 -5.17 -8.18 -11.58
C MET A 13 -5.72 -8.28 -10.15
N ASP A 14 -5.47 -9.40 -9.45
CA ASP A 14 -5.98 -9.60 -8.10
C ASP A 14 -5.23 -8.72 -7.10
N PHE A 15 -5.59 -7.45 -7.09
CA PHE A 15 -5.12 -6.45 -6.14
C PHE A 15 -5.93 -6.49 -4.85
N THR A 16 -6.47 -7.64 -4.48
CA THR A 16 -7.27 -7.77 -3.26
C THR A 16 -6.33 -7.81 -2.06
N LEU A 17 -6.35 -6.74 -1.26
CA LEU A 17 -5.65 -6.67 0.02
C LEU A 17 -6.54 -7.22 1.12
N THR A 18 -5.98 -8.07 1.96
CA THR A 18 -6.56 -8.39 3.27
C THR A 18 -6.47 -7.16 4.19
N PRO A 19 -7.27 -7.09 5.28
CA PRO A 19 -7.19 -5.99 6.24
C PRO A 19 -5.78 -5.78 6.84
N ALA A 20 -5.05 -6.88 7.05
CA ALA A 20 -3.69 -6.84 7.57
C ALA A 20 -2.70 -6.29 6.52
N GLU A 21 -2.79 -6.75 5.27
CA GLU A 21 -1.97 -6.20 4.17
C GLU A 21 -2.29 -4.71 3.91
N GLU A 22 -3.56 -4.32 4.02
CA GLU A 22 -3.97 -2.91 3.90
C GLU A 22 -3.32 -2.03 4.97
N ALA A 23 -3.23 -2.51 6.21
CA ALA A 23 -2.57 -1.78 7.30
C ALA A 23 -1.08 -1.56 6.99
N VAL A 24 -0.38 -2.58 6.50
CA VAL A 24 1.02 -2.51 6.09
C VAL A 24 1.21 -1.52 4.94
N VAL A 25 0.39 -1.62 3.89
CA VAL A 25 0.44 -0.70 2.74
C VAL A 25 0.20 0.75 3.16
N ARG A 26 -0.76 0.99 4.07
CA ARG A 26 -1.00 2.34 4.61
C ARG A 26 0.16 2.86 5.45
N HIS A 27 0.79 2.00 6.25
CA HIS A 27 1.95 2.37 7.05
C HIS A 27 3.12 2.79 6.14
N VAL A 28 3.48 1.97 5.15
CA VAL A 28 4.51 2.30 4.16
C VAL A 28 4.16 3.59 3.41
N ALA A 29 2.89 3.76 3.01
CA ALA A 29 2.44 4.99 2.36
C ALA A 29 2.62 6.23 3.25
N ALA A 30 2.37 6.12 4.55
CA ALA A 30 2.55 7.21 5.51
C ALA A 30 4.04 7.57 5.66
N CYS A 31 4.92 6.57 5.79
CA CYS A 31 6.36 6.76 5.88
C CYS A 31 6.92 7.42 4.59
N LEU A 32 6.48 6.98 3.41
CA LEU A 32 6.83 7.62 2.14
C LEU A 32 6.36 9.07 2.06
N ARG A 33 5.17 9.40 2.58
CA ARG A 33 4.68 10.79 2.67
C ARG A 33 5.50 11.64 3.65
N ALA A 34 6.03 11.02 4.71
CA ALA A 34 6.96 11.66 5.63
C ALA A 34 8.37 11.82 5.05
N GLY A 35 8.64 11.28 3.85
CA GLY A 35 9.93 11.36 3.18
C GLY A 35 10.95 10.33 3.66
N ALA A 36 10.52 9.34 4.45
CA ALA A 36 11.38 8.28 4.99
C ALA A 36 10.84 6.92 4.55
N PRO A 37 11.36 6.31 3.46
CA PRO A 37 10.93 4.98 3.05
C PRO A 37 11.41 3.93 4.08
N PRO A 38 10.51 3.13 4.68
CA PRO A 38 10.89 2.17 5.72
C PRO A 38 11.46 0.89 5.10
N ALA A 39 12.39 0.22 5.78
CA ALA A 39 12.81 -1.14 5.42
C ALA A 39 11.82 -2.19 5.94
N ASP A 40 11.97 -3.44 5.49
CA ASP A 40 11.13 -4.54 5.98
C ASP A 40 11.26 -4.76 7.50
N ASP A 41 12.47 -4.57 8.04
CA ASP A 41 12.71 -4.64 9.48
C ASP A 41 12.04 -3.49 10.26
N ASP A 42 12.04 -2.26 9.73
CA ASP A 42 11.35 -1.13 10.38
C ASP A 42 9.84 -1.35 10.46
N VAL A 43 9.26 -1.91 9.39
CA VAL A 43 7.83 -2.23 9.35
C VAL A 43 7.52 -3.39 10.31
N ALA A 44 8.40 -4.39 10.39
CA ALA A 44 8.28 -5.48 11.36
C ALA A 44 8.43 -4.99 12.81
N GLU A 45 9.30 -4.01 13.07
CA GLU A 45 9.43 -3.39 14.39
C GLU A 45 8.17 -2.59 14.77
N ALA A 46 7.58 -1.87 13.81
CA ALA A 46 6.41 -1.02 14.05
C ALA A 46 5.09 -1.80 14.16
N LEU A 47 4.92 -2.86 13.36
CA LEU A 47 3.65 -3.62 13.25
C LEU A 47 3.74 -5.05 13.81
N GLY A 48 4.94 -5.51 14.16
CA GLY A 48 5.23 -6.87 14.64
C GLY A 48 5.80 -7.79 13.55
N ASP A 49 6.64 -8.74 13.95
CA ASP A 49 7.29 -9.70 13.03
C ASP A 49 6.32 -10.56 12.21
N GLU A 50 5.06 -10.67 12.64
CA GLU A 50 3.99 -11.35 11.89
C GLU A 50 3.67 -10.69 10.54
N VAL A 51 4.14 -9.46 10.29
CA VAL A 51 3.96 -8.78 9.00
C VAL A 51 4.98 -9.17 7.94
N ARG A 52 6.09 -9.84 8.30
CA ARG A 52 7.09 -10.31 7.32
C ARG A 52 6.49 -11.16 6.18
N PRO A 53 5.64 -12.17 6.45
CA PRO A 53 4.95 -12.90 5.37
C PRO A 53 3.98 -12.01 4.58
N LEU A 54 3.37 -11.00 5.20
CA LEU A 54 2.48 -10.05 4.52
C LEU A 54 3.27 -9.13 3.58
N LEU A 55 4.45 -8.66 3.99
CA LEU A 55 5.37 -7.90 3.15
C LEU A 55 5.78 -8.71 1.93
N GLN A 56 6.11 -9.99 2.11
CA GLN A 56 6.45 -10.89 1.01
C GLN A 56 5.27 -11.08 0.05
N SER A 57 4.06 -11.27 0.56
CA SER A 57 2.81 -11.34 -0.24
C SER A 57 2.58 -10.05 -1.03
N LEU A 58 2.81 -8.89 -0.42
CA LEU A 58 2.67 -7.58 -1.07
C LEU A 58 3.72 -7.35 -2.16
N LEU A 59 4.95 -7.81 -1.96
CA LEU A 59 6.00 -7.79 -2.97
C LEU A 59 5.65 -8.70 -4.16
N ASP A 60 5.18 -9.92 -3.89
CA ASP A 60 4.78 -10.89 -4.93
C ASP A 60 3.59 -10.39 -5.76
N LYS A 61 2.60 -9.79 -5.09
CA LYS A 61 1.45 -9.13 -5.75
C LYS A 61 1.81 -7.84 -6.49
N GLY A 62 3.05 -7.33 -6.34
CA GLY A 62 3.50 -6.09 -6.96
C GLY A 62 2.92 -4.82 -6.35
N TRP A 63 2.50 -4.86 -5.08
CA TRP A 63 2.07 -3.68 -4.32
C TRP A 63 3.27 -2.90 -3.77
N LEU A 64 4.25 -3.62 -3.26
CA LEU A 64 5.51 -3.07 -2.77
C LEU A 64 6.61 -3.40 -3.78
N VAL A 65 7.64 -2.55 -3.82
CA VAL A 65 8.88 -2.80 -4.53
C VAL A 65 10.05 -2.37 -3.64
N VAL A 66 11.10 -3.19 -3.64
CA VAL A 66 12.35 -2.87 -2.94
C VAL A 66 13.10 -1.86 -3.80
N GLY A 67 13.25 -0.65 -3.27
CA GLY A 67 14.00 0.44 -3.89
C GLY A 67 15.49 0.37 -3.58
N GLU A 68 16.16 1.49 -3.78
CA GLU A 68 17.54 1.67 -3.36
C GLU A 68 17.66 1.52 -1.84
N ASP A 69 18.81 1.05 -1.36
CA ASP A 69 19.08 0.84 0.07
C ASP A 69 18.17 -0.19 0.77
N ARG A 70 17.53 -1.10 0.02
CA ARG A 70 16.53 -2.06 0.53
C ARG A 70 15.27 -1.41 1.11
N ALA A 71 15.03 -0.13 0.84
CA ALA A 71 13.87 0.56 1.34
C ALA A 71 12.59 0.12 0.60
N LEU A 72 11.50 -0.07 1.34
CA LEU A 72 10.21 -0.44 0.76
C LEU A 72 9.52 0.78 0.18
N THR A 73 9.14 0.67 -1.08
CA THR A 73 8.39 1.71 -1.79
C THR A 73 7.12 1.13 -2.40
N LEU A 74 6.14 1.98 -2.68
CA LEU A 74 4.91 1.59 -3.34
C LEU A 74 5.12 1.51 -4.85
N SER A 75 4.62 0.45 -5.47
CA SER A 75 4.60 0.36 -6.93
C SER A 75 3.74 1.47 -7.55
N THR A 76 3.99 1.79 -8.82
CA THR A 76 3.19 2.77 -9.55
C THR A 76 1.69 2.47 -9.50
N ILE A 77 1.33 1.18 -9.55
CA ILE A 77 -0.08 0.74 -9.46
C ILE A 77 -0.61 0.95 -8.05
N ALA A 78 0.14 0.53 -7.01
CA ALA A 78 -0.25 0.74 -5.62
C ALA A 78 -0.45 2.22 -5.29
N ARG A 79 0.42 3.11 -5.79
CA ARG A 79 0.29 4.56 -5.65
C ARG A 79 -0.97 5.08 -6.34
N ALA A 80 -1.26 4.64 -7.55
CA ALA A 80 -2.47 5.04 -8.27
C ALA A 80 -3.75 4.57 -7.54
N VAL A 81 -3.77 3.34 -7.03
CA VAL A 81 -4.90 2.81 -6.25
C VAL A 81 -5.07 3.53 -4.92
N LEU A 82 -3.98 3.81 -4.19
CA LEU A 82 -4.04 4.58 -2.95
C LEU A 82 -4.42 6.04 -3.17
N ALA A 83 -4.00 6.64 -4.29
CA ALA A 83 -4.43 7.98 -4.68
C ALA A 83 -5.93 8.00 -4.96
N ASP A 84 -6.44 7.08 -5.77
CA ASP A 84 -7.88 6.95 -6.07
C ASP A 84 -8.73 6.70 -4.81
N ARG A 85 -8.23 5.88 -3.88
CA ARG A 85 -8.90 5.58 -2.61
C ARG A 85 -8.80 6.72 -1.59
N GLY A 86 -7.74 7.52 -1.67
CA GLY A 86 -7.52 8.72 -0.85
C GLY A 86 -8.30 9.93 -1.36
N ASP A 87 -8.51 10.02 -2.68
CA ASP A 87 -9.30 11.07 -3.35
C ASP A 87 -10.80 10.91 -3.10
N ALA A 88 -11.25 9.74 -2.65
CA ALA A 88 -12.58 9.57 -2.08
C ALA A 88 -12.80 10.43 -0.80
N SER A 89 -11.74 11.03 -0.25
CA SER A 89 -11.80 12.02 0.82
C SER A 89 -11.18 13.37 0.43
N ASP A 90 -11.32 13.81 -0.83
CA ASP A 90 -11.28 15.24 -1.13
C ASP A 90 -12.36 15.64 -2.15
N PRO A 91 -13.51 16.14 -1.67
CA PRO A 91 -14.28 17.09 -2.42
C PRO A 91 -13.99 18.46 -1.81
N ARG A 92 -12.88 19.14 -2.14
CA ARG A 92 -12.81 20.61 -2.37
C ARG A 92 -11.37 21.14 -2.31
N ARG A 93 -10.90 21.49 -3.52
CA ARG A 93 -10.48 22.84 -3.94
C ARG A 93 -10.62 23.97 -2.92
#